data_AF-A0A1Q9PBA4-F1
#
_entry.id   AF-A0A1Q9PBA4-F1
#
_cell.length_a   1.000
_cell.length_b   1.000
_cell.length_c   1.000
_cell.angle_alpha   90.00
_cell.angle_beta   90.00
_cell.angle_gamma   90.00
#
_symmetry.space_group_name_H-M   'P 1'
#
loop_
_entity.id
_entity.type
_entity.pdbx_description
1 polymer ?
#
loop_
_entity_poly.entity_id
_entity_poly.type
_entity_poly.pdbx_seq_one_letter_code
_entity_poly.pdbx_strand_id
1 'polypeptide(L)'
;MGYQEREPIEAQISELKPRMKSVNISFKVIEKGEVREVTSRADGEQHRVCDTVVGDSTGLVTVPLWDAAIDEVVDEKTYRLENGYTTLFQGHLRLNIGRYGTLKEAEEAIEEVNNEVDMSAEEHERRPRYGGGGGGRGGGRDRRGGGGGYRDRDGGY
;
A
#
# COMPACT_ATOMS: atom_id res chain seq x y z
N MET A 1 25.94 -0.60 -0.68
CA MET A 1 24.52 -0.60 -1.11
C MET A 1 24.23 0.84 -1.54
N GLY A 2 24.33 1.12 -2.84
CA GLY A 2 24.25 2.49 -3.33
C GLY A 2 22.85 3.04 -3.06
N TYR A 3 22.76 4.16 -2.36
CA TYR A 3 21.60 5.02 -2.46
C TYR A 3 21.57 5.42 -3.93
N GLN A 4 20.68 4.81 -4.72
CA GLN A 4 20.29 5.43 -5.97
C GLN A 4 19.66 6.74 -5.54
N GLU A 5 20.38 7.85 -5.69
CA GLU A 5 19.81 9.19 -5.77
C GLU A 5 18.82 9.14 -6.93
N ARG A 6 17.60 8.72 -6.63
CA ARG A 6 16.49 8.81 -7.57
C ARG A 6 16.11 10.28 -7.55
N GLU A 7 16.20 10.90 -8.72
CA GLU A 7 15.74 12.28 -8.85
C GLU A 7 14.29 12.37 -8.37
N PRO A 8 13.94 13.46 -7.65
CA PRO A 8 12.55 13.71 -7.29
C PRO A 8 11.69 13.74 -8.55
N ILE A 9 10.60 12.98 -8.54
CA ILE A 9 9.64 12.93 -9.63
C ILE A 9 8.53 13.91 -9.29
N GLU A 10 8.38 14.96 -10.09
CA GLU A 10 7.14 15.74 -10.08
C GLU A 10 6.03 14.89 -10.68
N ALA A 11 4.94 14.72 -9.93
CA ALA A 11 3.79 13.94 -10.39
C ALA A 11 2.49 14.64 -10.03
N GLN A 12 1.47 14.41 -10.85
CA GLN A 12 0.09 14.79 -10.54
C GLN A 12 -0.65 13.63 -9.87
N ILE A 13 -1.79 13.89 -9.23
CA ILE A 13 -2.54 12.86 -8.50
C ILE A 13 -2.97 11.72 -9.43
N SER A 14 -3.47 12.03 -10.62
CA SER A 14 -3.89 11.04 -11.63
C SER A 14 -2.76 10.11 -12.10
N GLU A 15 -1.51 10.49 -11.93
CA GLU A 15 -0.35 9.71 -12.35
C GLU A 15 0.19 8.79 -11.24
N LEU A 16 -0.34 8.93 -10.03
CA LEU A 16 0.10 8.15 -8.89
C LEU A 16 -0.18 6.67 -9.10
N LYS A 17 0.88 5.88 -8.97
CA LYS A 17 0.85 4.42 -9.02
C LYS A 17 1.30 3.84 -7.70
N PRO A 18 0.92 2.61 -7.36
CA PRO A 18 1.43 1.93 -6.18
C PRO A 18 2.97 1.86 -6.16
N ARG A 19 3.57 2.08 -4.98
CA ARG A 19 5.02 1.91 -4.72
C ARG A 19 5.93 2.94 -5.41
N MET A 20 5.42 4.10 -5.79
CA MET A 20 6.25 5.25 -6.17
C MET A 20 6.97 5.81 -4.95
N LYS A 21 8.18 6.33 -5.16
CA LYS A 21 9.04 6.90 -4.12
C LYS A 21 9.66 8.20 -4.64
N SER A 22 10.02 9.10 -3.73
CA SER A 22 10.62 10.39 -4.06
C SER A 22 9.73 11.20 -5.00
N VAL A 23 8.44 11.24 -4.67
CA VAL A 23 7.42 11.97 -5.43
C VAL A 23 7.23 13.35 -4.80
N ASN A 24 7.26 14.37 -5.63
CA ASN A 24 6.89 15.73 -5.28
C ASN A 24 5.53 16.03 -5.89
N ILE A 25 4.62 16.57 -5.08
CA ILE A 25 3.24 16.80 -5.50
C ILE A 25 2.64 17.96 -4.73
N SER A 26 1.83 18.76 -5.41
CA SER A 26 1.04 19.85 -4.83
C SER A 26 -0.42 19.44 -4.82
N PHE A 27 -1.10 19.62 -3.69
CA PHE A 27 -2.50 19.26 -3.53
C PHE A 27 -3.21 20.22 -2.57
N LYS A 28 -4.52 20.35 -2.74
CA LYS A 28 -5.42 21.03 -1.81
C LYS A 28 -6.09 20.02 -0.89
N VAL A 29 -6.24 20.40 0.38
CA VAL A 29 -6.99 19.63 1.37
C VAL A 29 -8.47 19.86 1.13
N ILE A 30 -9.21 18.78 0.89
CA ILE A 30 -10.66 18.82 0.68
C ILE A 30 -11.38 18.54 1.99
N GLU A 31 -11.00 17.45 2.65
CA GLU A 31 -11.66 17.00 3.87
C GLU A 31 -10.70 16.23 4.77
N LYS A 32 -10.66 16.60 6.04
CA LYS A 32 -10.01 15.81 7.09
C LYS A 32 -11.02 14.87 7.77
N GLY A 33 -10.69 13.59 7.80
CA GLY A 33 -11.47 12.59 8.51
C GLY A 33 -11.32 12.66 10.04
N GLU A 34 -11.82 11.64 10.71
CA GLU A 34 -11.74 11.55 12.17
C GLU A 34 -10.32 11.17 12.64
N VAL A 35 -9.84 11.86 13.67
CA VAL A 35 -8.57 11.53 14.31
C VAL A 35 -8.75 10.27 15.15
N ARG A 36 -7.95 9.25 14.87
CA ARG A 36 -7.91 7.98 15.62
C ARG A 36 -6.55 7.75 16.24
N GLU A 37 -6.54 7.12 17.41
CA GLU A 37 -5.32 6.71 18.09
C GLU A 37 -4.93 5.29 17.66
N VAL A 38 -3.66 5.10 17.33
CA VAL A 38 -3.08 3.81 16.95
C VAL A 38 -1.85 3.53 17.79
N THR A 39 -1.79 2.34 18.38
CA THR A 39 -0.61 1.90 19.11
C THR A 39 0.40 1.29 18.14
N SER A 40 1.60 1.86 18.11
CA SER A 40 2.72 1.31 17.34
C SER A 40 3.09 -0.06 17.89
N ARG A 41 3.26 -1.03 16.98
CA ARG A 41 3.65 -2.40 17.34
C ARG A 41 5.13 -2.53 17.67
N ALA A 42 5.95 -1.53 17.33
CA ALA A 42 7.41 -1.60 17.45
C ALA A 42 7.88 -1.20 18.85
N ASP A 43 7.26 -0.17 19.42
CA ASP A 43 7.66 0.49 20.67
C ASP A 43 6.51 0.57 21.70
N GLY A 44 5.26 0.32 21.29
CA GLY A 44 4.09 0.43 22.15
C GLY A 44 3.61 1.86 22.36
N GLU A 45 4.17 2.85 21.63
CA GLU A 45 3.76 4.24 21.73
C GLU A 45 2.41 4.49 21.04
N GLN A 46 1.67 5.48 21.53
CA GLN A 46 0.40 5.89 20.94
C GLN A 46 0.65 7.04 19.95
N HIS A 47 0.21 6.84 18.72
CA HIS A 47 0.24 7.85 17.67
C HIS A 47 -1.17 8.21 17.25
N ARG A 48 -1.35 9.45 16.78
CA ARG A 48 -2.61 9.88 16.17
C ARG A 48 -2.49 9.76 14.67
N VAL A 49 -3.54 9.28 14.01
CA VAL A 49 -3.63 9.27 12.55
C VAL A 49 -4.98 9.81 12.10
N CYS A 50 -4.96 10.62 11.03
CA CYS A 50 -6.14 11.22 10.41
C CYS A 50 -6.09 10.96 8.90
N ASP A 51 -7.04 10.19 8.37
CA ASP A 51 -7.15 10.00 6.93
C ASP A 51 -7.75 11.27 6.32
N THR A 52 -7.01 11.92 5.42
CA THR A 52 -7.37 13.20 4.82
C THR A 52 -7.51 13.03 3.32
N VAL A 53 -8.63 13.50 2.76
CA VAL A 53 -8.86 13.55 1.32
C VAL A 53 -8.23 14.81 0.77
N VAL A 54 -7.32 14.65 -0.17
CA VAL A 54 -6.64 15.75 -0.86
C VAL A 54 -6.83 15.60 -2.36
N GLY A 55 -6.74 16.72 -3.07
CA GLY A 55 -6.98 16.73 -4.49
C GLY A 55 -6.24 17.83 -5.25
N ASP A 56 -6.12 17.63 -6.55
CA ASP A 56 -5.59 18.58 -7.51
C ASP A 56 -6.55 18.66 -8.71
N SER A 57 -6.17 19.38 -9.76
CA SER A 57 -6.97 19.49 -10.98
C SER A 57 -7.15 18.17 -11.74
N THR A 58 -6.43 17.11 -11.35
CA THR A 58 -6.42 15.81 -12.03
C THR A 58 -7.15 14.71 -11.26
N GLY A 59 -7.27 14.80 -9.94
CA GLY A 59 -8.01 13.83 -9.13
C GLY A 59 -7.88 14.01 -7.62
N LEU A 60 -8.35 13.00 -6.89
CA LEU A 60 -8.31 12.87 -5.44
C LEU A 60 -7.43 11.70 -5.00
N VAL A 61 -6.82 11.84 -3.82
CA VAL A 61 -6.11 10.76 -3.13
C VAL A 61 -6.22 10.93 -1.62
N THR A 62 -6.21 9.81 -0.90
CA THR A 62 -6.16 9.83 0.57
C THR A 62 -4.72 9.90 1.09
N VAL A 63 -4.46 10.84 1.99
CA VAL A 63 -3.21 11.03 2.73
C VAL A 63 -3.44 10.78 4.23
N PRO A 64 -2.79 9.77 4.83
CA PRO A 64 -2.82 9.61 6.28
C PRO A 64 -1.84 10.59 6.94
N LEU A 65 -2.36 11.55 7.69
CA LEU A 65 -1.59 12.49 8.49
C LEU A 65 -1.33 11.93 9.88
N TRP A 66 -0.12 12.14 10.41
CA TRP A 66 0.33 11.58 11.67
C TRP A 66 0.68 12.68 12.68
N ASP A 67 0.32 12.45 13.94
CA ASP A 67 0.72 13.26 15.10
C ASP A 67 0.58 14.78 14.90
N ALA A 68 1.69 15.52 14.83
CA ALA A 68 1.70 16.97 14.69
C ALA A 68 1.23 17.44 13.29
N ALA A 69 1.44 16.62 12.25
CA ALA A 69 1.00 16.96 10.90
C ALA A 69 -0.52 17.07 10.79
N ILE A 70 -1.26 16.43 11.70
CA ILE A 70 -2.73 16.57 11.80
C ILE A 70 -3.10 18.01 12.18
N ASP A 71 -2.33 18.64 13.06
CA ASP A 71 -2.61 19.99 13.56
C ASP A 71 -2.06 21.08 12.63
N GLU A 72 -0.97 20.79 11.88
CA GLU A 72 -0.36 21.71 10.91
C GLU A 72 -1.16 21.87 9.62
N VAL A 73 -1.91 20.83 9.22
CA VAL A 73 -2.68 20.82 7.98
C VAL A 73 -4.08 21.36 8.22
N VAL A 74 -4.49 22.35 7.42
CA VAL A 74 -5.81 23.01 7.49
C VAL A 74 -6.62 22.66 6.26
N ASP A 75 -7.93 22.49 6.44
CA ASP A 75 -8.88 22.30 5.34
C ASP A 75 -8.85 23.48 4.37
N GLU A 76 -9.18 23.21 3.10
CA GLU A 76 -9.22 24.18 2.00
C GLU A 76 -7.88 24.86 1.65
N LYS A 77 -6.78 24.51 2.32
CA LYS A 77 -5.43 25.00 2.00
C LYS A 77 -4.69 24.10 1.02
N THR A 78 -3.75 24.70 0.29
CA THR A 78 -2.86 23.98 -0.63
C THR A 78 -1.50 23.76 0.00
N TYR A 79 -1.01 22.53 -0.11
CA TYR A 79 0.28 22.13 0.39
C TYR A 79 1.09 21.47 -0.72
N ARG A 80 2.41 21.59 -0.61
CA ARG A 80 3.38 20.90 -1.43
C ARG A 80 4.12 19.87 -0.58
N LEU A 81 3.99 18.61 -0.98
CA LEU A 81 4.72 17.48 -0.43
C LEU A 81 5.98 17.24 -1.25
N GLU A 82 7.12 17.26 -0.59
CA GLU A 82 8.42 16.90 -1.16
C GLU A 82 8.82 15.51 -0.65
N ASN A 83 9.38 14.68 -1.55
CA ASN A 83 9.89 13.34 -1.23
C ASN A 83 8.85 12.42 -0.54
N GLY A 84 7.61 12.50 -1.01
CA GLY A 84 6.53 11.59 -0.68
C GLY A 84 6.70 10.21 -1.31
N TYR A 85 5.84 9.27 -0.88
CA TYR A 85 5.79 7.93 -1.44
C TYR A 85 4.38 7.38 -1.42
N THR A 86 4.07 6.48 -2.36
CA THR A 86 2.76 5.86 -2.45
C THR A 86 2.81 4.41 -1.95
N THR A 87 1.78 4.03 -1.20
CA THR A 87 1.59 2.65 -0.73
C THR A 87 0.17 2.18 -1.00
N LEU A 88 -0.06 0.89 -0.77
CA LEU A 88 -1.39 0.31 -0.77
C LEU A 88 -1.79 -0.04 0.65
N PHE A 89 -2.86 0.56 1.14
CA PHE A 89 -3.50 0.17 2.39
C PHE A 89 -4.81 -0.54 2.07
N GLN A 90 -4.92 -1.81 2.47
CA GLN A 90 -6.08 -2.67 2.16
C GLN A 90 -6.43 -2.81 0.66
N GLY A 91 -5.53 -2.46 -0.26
CA GLY A 91 -5.79 -2.49 -1.71
C GLY A 91 -5.96 -1.10 -2.32
N HIS A 92 -6.12 -0.07 -1.49
CA HIS A 92 -6.33 1.31 -1.89
C HIS A 92 -5.04 2.12 -1.87
N LEU A 93 -4.88 3.03 -2.83
CA LEU A 93 -3.73 3.92 -2.89
C LEU A 93 -3.70 4.89 -1.70
N ARG A 94 -2.52 5.09 -1.13
CA ARG A 94 -2.25 6.09 -0.09
C ARG A 94 -0.98 6.85 -0.41
N LEU A 95 -1.07 8.18 -0.40
CA LEU A 95 0.09 9.06 -0.50
C LEU A 95 0.60 9.37 0.90
N ASN A 96 1.86 9.07 1.18
CA ASN A 96 2.46 9.19 2.51
C ASN A 96 3.65 10.16 2.48
N ILE A 97 3.88 10.81 3.61
CA ILE A 97 5.03 11.70 3.82
C ILE A 97 6.25 10.84 4.16
N GLY A 98 7.31 10.96 3.36
CA GLY A 98 8.56 10.21 3.58
C GLY A 98 9.27 10.58 4.88
N ARG A 99 10.16 9.71 5.37
CA ARG A 99 11.01 10.01 6.55
C ARG A 99 11.83 11.30 6.39
N TYR A 100 12.25 11.58 5.16
CA TYR A 100 12.94 12.81 4.77
C TYR A 100 12.05 13.68 3.87
N GLY A 101 10.74 13.46 3.94
CA GLY A 101 9.75 14.26 3.23
C GLY A 101 9.40 15.50 4.02
N THR A 102 9.06 16.57 3.31
CA THR A 102 8.62 17.82 3.94
C THR A 102 7.28 18.20 3.35
N LEU A 103 6.36 18.64 4.20
CA LEU A 103 5.09 19.24 3.79
C LEU A 103 5.19 20.75 4.05
N LYS A 104 4.95 21.56 3.02
CA LYS A 104 4.98 23.03 3.12
C LYS A 104 3.67 23.58 2.56
N GLU A 105 3.19 24.68 3.11
CA GLU A 105 2.11 25.44 2.48
C GLU A 105 2.61 25.94 1.10
N ALA A 106 1.81 25.74 0.05
CA ALA A 106 2.17 26.16 -1.29
C ALA A 106 1.89 27.66 -1.47
N GLU A 107 2.77 28.36 -2.18
CA GLU A 107 2.51 29.76 -2.55
C GLU A 107 1.37 29.87 -3.58
N GLU A 108 1.28 28.88 -4.47
CA GLU A 108 0.22 28.75 -5.46
C GLU A 108 -0.93 27.90 -4.91
N ALA A 109 -2.09 28.52 -4.72
CA ALA A 109 -3.29 27.82 -4.30
C ALA A 109 -3.96 27.11 -5.49
N ILE A 110 -4.36 25.87 -5.29
CA ILE A 110 -5.18 25.13 -6.25
C ILE A 110 -6.64 25.48 -5.99
N GLU A 111 -7.26 26.26 -6.89
CA GLU A 111 -8.67 26.66 -6.72
C GLU A 111 -9.64 25.54 -7.13
N GLU A 112 -9.34 24.88 -8.25
CA GLU A 112 -10.17 23.81 -8.81
C GLU A 112 -9.57 22.43 -8.54
N VAL A 113 -10.40 21.57 -7.94
CA VAL A 113 -10.06 20.17 -7.69
C VAL A 113 -11.03 19.28 -8.44
N ASN A 114 -10.48 18.29 -9.14
CA ASN A 114 -11.27 17.29 -9.83
C ASN A 114 -11.68 16.19 -8.83
N ASN A 115 -12.98 16.19 -8.47
CA ASN A 115 -13.56 15.23 -7.54
C ASN A 115 -14.14 13.99 -8.25
N GLU A 116 -14.02 13.88 -9.58
CA GLU A 116 -14.56 12.75 -10.35
C GLU A 116 -13.60 11.55 -10.38
N VAL A 117 -12.30 11.80 -10.23
CA VAL A 117 -11.25 10.77 -10.30
C VAL A 117 -10.64 10.56 -8.92
N ASP A 118 -11.07 9.52 -8.19
CA ASP A 118 -10.47 9.14 -6.91
C ASP A 118 -9.48 7.98 -7.07
N MET A 119 -8.19 8.31 -7.05
CA MET A 119 -7.10 7.35 -7.17
C MET A 119 -6.97 6.43 -5.95
N SER A 120 -7.59 6.80 -4.83
CA SER A 120 -7.63 5.98 -3.62
C SER A 120 -8.85 5.06 -3.55
N ALA A 121 -9.89 5.30 -4.36
CA ALA A 121 -11.05 4.41 -4.47
C ALA A 121 -10.76 3.16 -5.32
N GLU A 122 -9.83 3.23 -6.27
CA GLU A 122 -9.48 2.08 -7.10
C GLU A 122 -8.82 0.95 -6.26
N GLU A 123 -9.47 -0.21 -6.21
CA GLU A 123 -8.88 -1.42 -5.64
C GLU A 123 -7.80 -1.95 -6.59
N HIS A 124 -6.53 -1.78 -6.20
CA HIS A 124 -5.44 -2.47 -6.87
C HIS A 124 -5.38 -3.92 -6.39
N GLU A 125 -5.82 -4.84 -7.25
CA GLU A 125 -5.79 -6.27 -7.00
C GLU A 125 -4.43 -6.69 -6.42
N ARG A 126 -4.46 -7.23 -5.19
CA ARG A 126 -3.38 -8.07 -4.71
C ARG A 126 -3.32 -9.21 -5.70
N ARG A 127 -2.37 -9.17 -6.65
CA ARG A 127 -1.99 -10.35 -7.44
C ARG A 127 -2.00 -11.53 -6.47
N PRO A 128 -2.93 -12.50 -6.61
CA PRO A 128 -2.91 -13.65 -5.74
C PRO A 128 -1.51 -14.20 -5.89
N ARG A 129 -0.75 -14.21 -4.79
CA ARG A 129 0.50 -14.94 -4.77
C ARG A 129 0.07 -16.38 -5.04
N TYR A 130 0.18 -16.81 -6.28
CA TYR A 130 0.29 -18.22 -6.63
C TYR A 130 1.64 -18.67 -6.04
N GLY A 131 1.65 -18.80 -4.72
CA GLY A 131 2.67 -19.43 -3.92
C GLY A 131 2.00 -20.66 -3.34
N GLY A 132 2.37 -21.81 -3.89
CA GLY A 132 1.77 -23.09 -3.56
C GLY A 132 1.92 -23.48 -2.09
N GLY A 133 1.15 -24.49 -1.72
CA GLY A 133 1.31 -25.18 -0.45
C GLY A 133 0.06 -25.94 -0.03
N GLY A 134 -0.06 -27.18 -0.51
CA GLY A 134 -0.58 -28.32 0.26
C GLY A 134 -2.03 -28.31 0.75
N GLY A 135 -2.80 -29.30 0.31
CA GLY A 135 -4.07 -29.66 0.96
C GLY A 135 -4.86 -30.67 0.15
N GLY A 136 -4.68 -31.96 0.44
CA GLY A 136 -5.14 -33.06 -0.40
C GLY A 136 -6.66 -33.24 -0.51
N ARG A 137 -7.06 -34.04 -1.50
CA ARG A 137 -8.00 -35.18 -1.40
C ARG A 137 -8.35 -35.66 -2.82
N GLY A 138 -7.94 -36.88 -3.13
CA GLY A 138 -8.35 -37.66 -4.29
C GLY A 138 -7.44 -38.90 -4.33
N GLY A 139 -7.85 -40.10 -3.93
CA GLY A 139 -9.16 -40.72 -4.10
C GLY A 139 -9.13 -41.59 -5.36
N GLY A 140 -8.46 -42.74 -5.27
CA GLY A 140 -8.40 -43.77 -6.32
C GLY A 140 -7.43 -44.87 -5.88
N ARG A 141 -7.86 -45.81 -5.04
CA ARG A 141 -8.24 -47.18 -5.46
C ARG A 141 -7.35 -47.69 -6.59
N ASP A 142 -6.39 -48.55 -6.24
CA ASP A 142 -6.05 -49.75 -7.01
C ASP A 142 -5.33 -50.75 -6.08
N ARG A 143 -6.14 -51.53 -5.35
CA ARG A 143 -5.74 -52.83 -4.78
C ARG A 143 -6.65 -53.91 -5.37
N ARG A 144 -6.29 -54.36 -6.58
CA ARG A 144 -6.62 -55.66 -7.19
C ARG A 144 -5.46 -55.89 -8.16
N GLY A 145 -4.55 -56.83 -7.93
CA GLY A 145 -4.79 -58.28 -7.88
C GLY A 145 -3.97 -58.90 -9.02
N GLY A 146 -3.32 -60.04 -8.78
CA GLY A 146 -2.53 -60.79 -9.78
C GLY A 146 -1.08 -60.90 -9.32
N GLY A 147 -0.69 -62.02 -8.72
CA GLY A 147 -0.14 -63.17 -9.46
C GLY A 147 1.35 -63.21 -9.10
N GLY A 148 1.83 -64.14 -8.28
CA GLY A 148 2.03 -65.54 -8.64
C GLY A 148 3.53 -65.79 -8.68
N GLY A 149 4.03 -66.86 -8.04
CA GLY A 149 5.43 -67.28 -8.22
C GLY A 149 6.11 -67.85 -6.99
N TYR A 150 5.97 -69.17 -6.84
CA TYR A 150 6.84 -70.14 -6.18
C TYR A 150 8.31 -69.71 -5.95
N ARG A 151 8.91 -70.09 -4.80
CA ARG A 151 9.72 -71.33 -4.67
C ARG A 151 10.40 -71.45 -3.29
N ASP A 152 10.27 -72.67 -2.79
CA ASP A 152 10.94 -73.31 -1.66
C ASP A 152 12.48 -73.41 -1.79
N ARG A 153 13.08 -73.85 -0.66
CA ARG A 153 14.42 -74.47 -0.46
C ARG A 153 15.61 -73.52 -0.39
N ASP A 154 16.62 -73.71 0.46
CA ASP A 154 17.23 -74.91 1.04
C ASP A 154 18.11 -74.49 2.25
N GLY A 155 18.10 -75.19 3.39
CA GLY A 155 19.26 -76.00 3.85
C GLY A 155 20.06 -75.27 4.94
N GLY A 156 20.10 -75.71 6.21
CA GLY A 156 20.97 -76.79 6.72
C GLY A 156 22.38 -76.21 6.96
N TYR A 157 23.07 -76.34 8.11
CA TYR A 157 23.04 -77.25 9.25
C TYR A 157 23.81 -76.56 10.39
#